data_AF-A0A956JTA2-F1
#
_entry.id   AF-A0A956JTA2-F1
#
_cell.length_a   1.000
_cell.length_b   1.000
_cell.length_c   1.000
_cell.angle_alpha   90.00
_cell.angle_beta   90.00
_cell.angle_gamma   90.00
#
_symmetry.space_group_name_H-M   'P 1'
#
loop_
_entity.id
_entity.type
_entity.pdbx_description
1 polymer ?
#
loop_
_entity_poly.entity_id
_entity_poly.type
_entity_poly.pdbx_seq_one_letter_code
_entity_poly.pdbx_strand_id
1 'polypeptide(L)'
;APAATPAAPPATTTATRAAPTSKPASKTAGVRATTLGAERRVLDQARAALAARRPASALTLLRAHRRRFARPALAEEREALFVLALVDLGQGSQARARAATFRRRYPRSLLWRAIERALAKVSK
;
A
#
# COMPACT_ATOMS: atom_id res chain seq x y z
N ALA A 1 62.32 -57.29 -9.91
CA ALA A 1 61.13 -57.43 -10.78
C ALA A 1 60.21 -58.49 -10.18
N PRO A 2 58.87 -58.42 -10.31
CA PRO A 2 58.02 -57.46 -11.04
C PRO A 2 57.04 -56.75 -10.06
N ALA A 3 56.04 -55.95 -10.45
CA ALA A 3 55.84 -54.89 -11.44
C ALA A 3 54.41 -54.35 -11.19
N ALA A 4 54.23 -53.02 -11.28
CA ALA A 4 53.01 -52.26 -11.62
C ALA A 4 51.73 -52.45 -10.75
N THR A 5 50.93 -51.42 -10.41
CA THR A 5 50.41 -50.36 -11.29
C THR A 5 49.82 -49.21 -10.46
N PRO A 6 49.88 -47.93 -10.93
CA PRO A 6 49.35 -46.76 -10.23
C PRO A 6 47.87 -46.53 -10.53
N ALA A 7 47.11 -46.01 -9.56
CA ALA A 7 45.74 -45.53 -9.77
C ALA A 7 45.62 -44.06 -9.36
N ALA A 8 45.58 -43.19 -10.35
CA ALA A 8 45.19 -41.79 -10.25
C ALA A 8 44.31 -41.44 -11.49
N PRO A 9 43.47 -40.39 -11.41
CA PRO A 9 42.05 -40.43 -11.76
C PRO A 9 41.72 -39.82 -13.14
N PRO A 10 40.43 -39.83 -13.54
CA PRO A 10 39.89 -38.74 -14.35
C PRO A 10 38.88 -37.89 -13.59
N ALA A 11 39.15 -36.59 -13.54
CA ALA A 11 38.18 -35.53 -13.27
C ALA A 11 37.41 -35.21 -14.55
N THR A 12 36.08 -35.17 -14.50
CA THR A 12 35.13 -34.41 -15.36
C THR A 12 33.71 -34.90 -15.00
N THR A 13 32.63 -34.13 -14.84
CA THR A 13 32.25 -32.83 -15.40
C THR A 13 31.17 -32.22 -14.49
N THR A 14 31.29 -30.92 -14.27
CA THR A 14 30.26 -30.03 -13.76
C THR A 14 28.98 -30.12 -14.58
N ALA A 15 27.94 -30.78 -14.03
CA ALA A 15 26.59 -30.68 -14.55
C ALA A 15 25.95 -29.36 -14.07
N THR A 16 26.36 -28.25 -14.70
CA THR A 16 25.61 -26.99 -14.66
C THR A 16 24.29 -27.22 -15.37
N ARG A 17 23.25 -27.60 -14.62
CA ARG A 17 21.88 -27.66 -15.12
C ARG A 17 21.35 -26.24 -15.27
N ALA A 18 21.66 -25.61 -16.40
CA ALA A 18 20.87 -24.52 -16.93
C ALA A 18 19.49 -25.08 -17.30
N ALA A 19 18.45 -24.62 -16.61
CA ALA A 19 17.06 -24.81 -16.98
C ALA A 19 16.36 -23.44 -16.97
N PRO A 20 15.32 -23.26 -17.80
CA PRO A 20 15.19 -22.09 -18.65
C PRO A 20 14.51 -20.90 -17.96
N THR A 21 14.83 -19.72 -18.48
CA THR A 21 14.16 -18.44 -18.27
C THR A 21 12.65 -18.57 -18.50
N SER A 22 11.87 -18.56 -17.42
CA SER A 22 10.44 -18.23 -17.45
C SER A 22 9.97 -17.80 -16.08
N LYS A 23 9.33 -16.62 -16.05
CA LYS A 23 8.45 -16.06 -15.02
C LYS A 23 9.04 -14.96 -14.11
N PRO A 24 9.06 -13.70 -14.61
CA PRO A 24 9.13 -12.51 -13.75
C PRO A 24 7.91 -12.34 -12.82
N ALA A 25 6.79 -13.04 -13.09
CA ALA A 25 5.52 -12.79 -12.43
C ALA A 25 5.53 -13.08 -10.90
N SER A 26 6.33 -14.04 -10.44
CA SER A 26 6.31 -14.45 -9.02
C SER A 26 6.95 -13.39 -8.10
N LYS A 27 8.03 -12.73 -8.54
CA LYS A 27 8.69 -11.67 -7.76
C LYS A 27 7.83 -10.41 -7.69
N THR A 28 7.19 -10.02 -8.80
CA THR A 28 6.28 -8.86 -8.82
C THR A 28 5.03 -9.08 -7.98
N ALA A 29 4.47 -10.29 -7.94
CA ALA A 29 3.32 -10.61 -7.10
C ALA A 29 3.66 -10.49 -5.60
N GLY A 30 4.81 -11.03 -5.17
CA GLY A 30 5.28 -10.90 -3.78
C GLY A 30 5.47 -9.45 -3.35
N VAL A 31 6.15 -8.64 -4.15
CA VAL A 31 6.36 -7.21 -3.87
C VAL A 31 5.05 -6.43 -3.78
N ARG A 32 4.07 -6.74 -4.64
CA ARG A 32 2.74 -6.11 -4.58
C ARG A 32 1.98 -6.48 -3.31
N ALA A 33 2.00 -7.75 -2.91
CA ALA A 33 1.36 -8.20 -1.67
C ALA A 33 1.99 -7.54 -0.43
N THR A 34 3.33 -7.46 -0.38
CA THR A 34 4.04 -6.74 0.69
C THR A 34 3.70 -5.24 0.71
N THR A 35 3.58 -4.61 -0.46
CA THR A 35 3.21 -3.19 -0.59
C THR A 35 1.79 -2.93 -0.09
N LEU A 36 0.82 -3.80 -0.45
CA LEU A 36 -0.56 -3.69 0.01
C LEU A 36 -0.67 -3.82 1.54
N GLY A 37 0.05 -4.78 2.14
CA GLY A 37 0.10 -4.93 3.60
C GLY A 37 0.69 -3.70 4.29
N ALA A 38 1.74 -3.11 3.72
CA ALA A 38 2.34 -1.88 4.24
C ALA A 38 1.41 -0.66 4.13
N GLU A 39 0.73 -0.50 2.99
CA GLU A 39 -0.28 0.54 2.77
C GLU A 39 -1.44 0.40 3.76
N ARG A 40 -1.96 -0.82 3.93
CA ARG A 40 -3.04 -1.11 4.86
C ARG A 40 -2.70 -0.73 6.31
N ARG A 41 -1.49 -1.06 6.78
CA ARG A 41 -1.04 -0.70 8.15
C ARG A 41 -1.08 0.80 8.40
N VAL A 42 -0.67 1.61 7.43
CA VAL A 42 -0.68 3.09 7.56
C VAL A 42 -2.12 3.61 7.61
N LEU A 43 -3.03 3.06 6.80
CA LEU A 43 -4.44 3.46 6.82
C LEU A 43 -5.16 3.00 8.09
N ASP A 44 -4.84 1.82 8.62
CA ASP A 44 -5.36 1.35 9.90
C ASP A 44 -4.91 2.26 11.06
N GLN A 45 -3.65 2.71 11.06
CA GLN A 45 -3.15 3.70 12.02
C GLN A 45 -3.88 5.05 11.89
N ALA A 46 -4.14 5.50 10.65
CA ALA A 46 -4.91 6.72 10.43
C ALA A 46 -6.36 6.59 10.95
N ARG A 47 -6.99 5.43 10.74
CA ARG A 47 -8.32 5.12 11.31
C ARG A 47 -8.30 5.12 12.83
N ALA A 48 -7.32 4.48 13.45
CA ALA A 48 -7.16 4.48 14.90
C ALA A 48 -6.95 5.90 15.46
N ALA A 49 -6.17 6.74 14.76
CA ALA A 49 -5.98 8.13 15.15
C ALA A 49 -7.29 8.94 15.09
N LEU A 50 -8.14 8.73 14.07
CA LEU A 50 -9.47 9.36 14.02
C LEU A 50 -10.37 8.88 15.15
N ALA A 51 -10.41 7.57 15.42
CA ALA A 51 -11.18 7.02 16.54
C ALA A 51 -10.71 7.58 17.89
N ALA A 52 -9.41 7.80 18.06
CA ALA A 52 -8.80 8.39 19.24
C ALA A 52 -8.91 9.93 19.32
N ARG A 53 -9.73 10.57 18.47
CA ARG A 53 -9.90 12.04 18.40
C ARG A 53 -8.58 12.79 18.17
N ARG A 54 -7.66 12.20 17.39
CA ARG A 54 -6.37 12.79 16.97
C ARG A 54 -6.34 13.02 15.45
N PRO A 55 -7.21 13.89 14.90
CA PRO A 55 -7.33 14.05 13.45
C PRO A 55 -6.09 14.71 12.80
N ALA A 56 -5.32 15.52 13.54
CA ALA A 56 -4.04 16.04 13.07
C ALA A 56 -3.02 14.92 12.82
N SER A 57 -2.94 13.94 13.72
CA SER A 57 -2.08 12.75 13.55
C SER A 57 -2.52 11.92 12.35
N ALA A 58 -3.84 11.74 12.16
CA ALA A 58 -4.39 11.06 10.98
C ALA A 58 -3.97 11.77 9.69
N LEU A 59 -4.08 13.10 9.60
CA LEU A 59 -3.62 13.85 8.42
C LEU A 59 -2.13 13.67 8.13
N THR A 60 -1.29 13.67 9.16
CA THR A 60 0.15 13.45 8.99
C THR A 60 0.43 12.07 8.40
N LEU A 61 -0.22 11.02 8.91
CA LEU A 61 -0.11 9.66 8.38
C LEU A 61 -0.59 9.56 6.92
N LEU A 62 -1.72 10.18 6.59
CA LEU A 62 -2.28 10.16 5.24
C LEU A 62 -1.44 10.95 4.23
N ARG A 63 -0.80 12.05 4.66
CA ARG A 63 0.17 12.80 3.83
C ARG A 63 1.44 11.98 3.59
N ALA A 64 1.96 11.34 4.63
CA ALA A 64 3.11 10.45 4.53
C ALA A 64 2.81 9.28 3.58
N HIS A 65 1.62 8.69 3.68
CA HIS A 65 1.14 7.66 2.76
C HIS A 65 1.19 8.14 1.30
N ARG A 66 0.66 9.34 1.00
CA ARG A 66 0.67 9.87 -0.38
C ARG A 66 2.08 10.01 -0.96
N ARG A 67 3.08 10.34 -0.12
CA ARG A 67 4.49 10.45 -0.54
C ARG A 67 5.15 9.08 -0.72
N ARG A 68 4.82 8.12 0.15
CA ARG A 68 5.43 6.78 0.18
C ARG A 68 4.89 5.84 -0.91
N PHE A 69 3.61 5.98 -1.28
CA PHE A 69 2.94 5.08 -2.21
C PHE A 69 2.55 5.83 -3.49
N ALA A 70 3.44 5.81 -4.49
CA ALA A 70 3.21 6.47 -5.79
C ALA A 70 2.09 5.81 -6.62
N ARG A 71 1.89 4.49 -6.46
CA ARG A 71 0.81 3.71 -7.07
C ARG A 71 -0.01 2.99 -5.99
N PRO A 72 -0.83 3.74 -5.22
CA PRO A 72 -1.55 3.21 -4.07
C PRO A 72 -2.73 2.35 -4.51
N ALA A 73 -2.84 1.15 -3.95
CA ALA A 73 -3.97 0.26 -4.14
C ALA A 73 -5.18 0.69 -3.29
N LEU A 74 -4.95 1.38 -2.16
CA LEU A 74 -5.98 1.86 -1.24
C LEU A 74 -6.12 3.39 -1.31
N ALA A 75 -5.99 3.94 -2.52
CA ALA A 75 -6.11 5.38 -2.78
C ALA A 75 -7.48 5.93 -2.37
N GLU A 76 -8.54 5.17 -2.63
CA GLU A 76 -9.92 5.54 -2.31
C GLU A 76 -10.11 5.69 -0.79
N GLU A 77 -9.71 4.67 -0.03
CA GLU A 77 -9.81 4.68 1.42
C GLU A 77 -9.00 5.83 2.04
N ARG A 78 -7.78 6.06 1.55
CA ARG A 78 -6.97 7.21 1.98
C ARG A 78 -7.70 8.53 1.78
N GLU A 79 -8.31 8.76 0.61
CA GLU A 79 -9.00 10.02 0.33
C GLU A 79 -10.23 10.21 1.23
N ALA A 80 -10.98 9.13 1.51
CA ALA A 80 -12.10 9.19 2.45
C ALA A 80 -11.63 9.58 3.85
N LEU A 81 -10.61 8.90 4.40
CA LEU A 81 -10.04 9.21 5.71
C LEU A 81 -9.49 10.64 5.79
N PHE A 82 -8.94 11.17 4.69
CA PHE A 82 -8.44 12.54 4.63
C PHE A 82 -9.59 13.54 4.79
N VAL A 83 -10.71 13.32 4.11
CA VAL A 83 -11.89 14.17 4.24
C VAL A 83 -12.43 14.12 5.67
N LEU A 84 -12.54 12.93 6.26
CA LEU A 84 -12.99 12.76 7.65
C LEU A 84 -12.07 13.52 8.63
N ALA A 85 -10.75 13.41 8.47
CA ALA A 85 -9.79 14.13 9.30
C ALA A 85 -9.91 15.65 9.16
N LEU A 86 -10.15 16.16 7.95
CA LEU A 86 -10.36 17.60 7.71
C LEU A 86 -11.65 18.09 8.39
N VAL A 87 -12.73 17.30 8.31
CA VAL A 87 -13.98 17.60 9.02
C VAL A 87 -13.75 17.69 10.52
N ASP A 88 -13.10 16.69 11.12
CA ASP A 88 -12.84 16.65 12.56
C ASP A 88 -11.89 17.76 13.04
N LEU A 89 -11.07 18.33 12.15
CA LEU A 89 -10.23 19.51 12.41
C LEU A 89 -10.94 20.85 12.19
N GLY A 90 -12.22 20.85 11.79
CA GLY A 90 -12.95 22.08 11.45
C GLY A 90 -12.53 22.71 10.11
N GLN A 91 -11.74 22.00 9.29
CA GLN A 91 -11.27 22.47 7.98
C GLN A 91 -12.31 22.21 6.88
N GLY A 92 -13.53 22.72 7.09
CA GLY A 92 -14.72 22.44 6.28
C GLY A 92 -14.58 22.74 4.79
N SER A 93 -14.01 23.90 4.43
CA SER A 93 -13.81 24.29 3.02
C SER A 93 -12.89 23.31 2.28
N GLN A 94 -11.79 22.89 2.92
CA GLN A 94 -10.87 21.90 2.36
C GLN A 94 -11.53 20.51 2.27
N ALA A 95 -12.31 20.13 3.30
CA ALA A 95 -13.05 18.88 3.31
C ALA A 95 -14.04 18.80 2.13
N ARG A 96 -14.81 19.87 1.90
CA ARG A 96 -15.79 19.96 0.79
C ARG A 96 -15.11 19.86 -0.58
N ALA A 97 -14.05 20.62 -0.82
CA ALA A 97 -13.30 20.58 -2.08
C ALA A 97 -12.76 19.17 -2.39
N ARG A 98 -12.24 18.50 -1.35
CA ARG A 98 -11.69 17.15 -1.48
C ARG A 98 -12.78 16.09 -1.63
N ALA A 99 -13.92 16.25 -0.96
CA ALA A 99 -15.09 15.39 -1.13
C ALA A 99 -15.69 15.49 -2.54
N ALA A 100 -15.75 16.69 -3.13
CA ALA A 100 -16.19 16.87 -4.50
C ALA A 100 -15.27 16.12 -5.49
N THR A 101 -13.95 16.20 -5.27
CA THR A 101 -12.96 15.43 -6.03
C THR A 101 -13.14 13.92 -5.83
N PHE A 102 -13.39 13.48 -4.60
CA PHE A 102 -13.66 12.09 -4.27
C PHE A 102 -14.89 11.57 -5.04
N ARG A 103 -16.01 12.29 -5.01
CA ARG A 103 -17.25 11.89 -5.68
C ARG A 103 -17.11 11.81 -7.19
N ARG A 104 -16.33 12.70 -7.79
CA ARG A 104 -16.00 12.65 -9.23
C ARG A 104 -15.13 11.44 -9.58
N ARG A 105 -14.17 11.10 -8.72
CA ARG A 105 -13.21 10.01 -8.97
C ARG A 105 -13.77 8.62 -8.63
N TYR A 106 -14.64 8.54 -7.63
CA TYR A 106 -15.21 7.30 -7.09
C TYR A 106 -16.75 7.42 -6.96
N PRO A 107 -17.48 7.56 -8.08
CA PRO A 107 -18.91 7.84 -8.06
C PRO A 107 -19.77 6.71 -7.45
N ARG A 108 -19.25 5.48 -7.41
CA ARG A 108 -19.92 4.29 -6.84
C ARG A 108 -19.31 3.85 -5.49
N SER A 109 -18.52 4.71 -4.85
CA SER A 109 -17.87 4.39 -3.58
C SER A 109 -18.86 4.23 -2.45
N LEU A 110 -18.74 3.13 -1.68
CA LEU A 110 -19.46 2.94 -0.43
C LEU A 110 -19.01 3.92 0.67
N LEU A 111 -17.78 4.43 0.58
CA LEU A 111 -17.22 5.40 1.52
C LEU A 111 -17.84 6.79 1.37
N TRP A 112 -18.55 7.06 0.26
CA TRP A 112 -19.29 8.30 0.07
C TRP A 112 -20.25 8.57 1.22
N ARG A 113 -20.94 7.54 1.73
CA ARG A 113 -21.90 7.68 2.83
C ARG A 113 -21.25 8.08 4.16
N ALA A 114 -19.99 7.71 4.38
CA ALA A 114 -19.24 8.19 5.53
C ALA A 114 -18.86 9.66 5.37
N ILE A 115 -18.38 10.04 4.19
CA ILE A 115 -17.98 11.42 3.86
C ILE A 115 -19.18 12.38 3.97
N GLU A 116 -20.31 12.02 3.37
CA GLU A 116 -21.53 12.82 3.36
C GLU A 116 -22.02 13.12 4.79
N ARG A 117 -22.07 12.08 5.65
CA ARG A 117 -22.43 12.23 7.06
C ARG A 117 -21.45 13.12 7.84
N ALA A 118 -20.16 13.06 7.50
CA ALA A 118 -19.17 13.91 8.15
C ALA A 118 -19.35 15.38 7.74
N LEU A 119 -19.54 15.66 6.45
CA LEU A 119 -19.73 17.03 5.95
C LEU A 119 -21.00 17.70 6.50
N ALA A 120 -22.05 16.94 6.76
CA ALA A 120 -23.27 17.45 7.38
C ALA A 120 -23.00 18.08 8.77
N LYS A 121 -21.97 17.62 9.49
CA LYS A 121 -21.59 18.16 10.81
C LYS A 121 -20.95 19.54 10.77
N VAL A 122 -20.35 19.93 9.64
CA VAL A 122 -19.66 21.22 9.46
C VAL A 122 -20.60 22.31 8.93
N SER A 123 -21.85 21.96 8.63
CA SER A 123 -22.85 22.88 8.08
C SER A 123 -23.76 23.47 9.16
N LYS A 124 -23.30 23.43 10.42
CA LYS A 124 -23.95 23.95 11.61
C LYS A 124 -22.93 24.75 12.40
#